data_AF-A0A915PRQ1-F1
#
_entry.id   AF-A0A915PRQ1-F1
#
_cell.length_a   1.000
_cell.length_b   1.000
_cell.length_c   1.000
_cell.angle_alpha   90.00
_cell.angle_beta   90.00
_cell.angle_gamma   90.00
#
_symmetry.space_group_name_H-M   'P 1'
#
loop_
_entity.id
_entity.type
_entity.pdbx_description
1 polymer ?
#
loop_
_entity_poly.entity_id
_entity_poly.type
_entity_poly.pdbx_seq_one_letter_code
_entity_poly.pdbx_strand_id
1 'polypeptide(L)' 'MTKQCPKTCGRCSEDVTPSTCQDKALPNAPSQCPSLAYLCNNSLYRDLMKQQCPKTCAYC' A
#
# COMPACT_ATOMS: atom_id res chain seq x y z
N MET A 1 22.34 27.22 -7.26
CA MET A 1 21.86 28.11 -8.34
C MET A 1 21.98 27.28 -9.61
N THR A 2 20.95 26.78 -10.27
CA THR A 2 19.72 27.43 -10.72
C THR A 2 18.64 26.38 -10.95
N LYS A 3 17.42 26.75 -10.54
CA LYS A 3 16.14 26.19 -10.94
C LYS A 3 16.09 26.03 -12.47
N GLN A 4 15.58 24.88 -12.95
CA GLN A 4 14.71 24.73 -14.13
C GLN A 4 14.87 23.30 -14.67
N CYS A 5 14.14 22.35 -14.09
CA CYS A 5 13.68 21.22 -14.88
C CYS A 5 12.47 21.72 -15.70
N PRO A 6 12.60 21.81 -17.03
CA PRO A 6 11.57 22.41 -17.89
C PRO A 6 10.32 21.52 -17.90
N LYS A 7 9.16 22.18 -17.79
CA LYS A 7 7.82 21.58 -17.67
C LYS A 7 7.33 20.88 -18.96
N THR A 8 8.07 19.92 -19.53
CA THR A 8 7.68 19.29 -20.81
C THR A 8 8.02 17.81 -20.97
N CYS A 9 8.62 17.14 -19.99
CA CYS A 9 8.62 15.68 -19.97
C CYS A 9 8.17 15.22 -18.59
N GLY A 10 7.03 14.53 -18.52
CA GLY A 10 6.43 13.96 -17.33
C GLY A 10 7.31 12.88 -16.68
N ARG A 11 8.41 13.33 -16.08
CA ARG A 11 9.32 12.54 -15.25
C ARG A 11 9.74 13.38 -14.05
N CYS A 12 8.77 13.87 -13.30
CA CYS A 12 8.89 13.78 -11.85
C CYS A 12 8.64 12.31 -11.51
N SER A 13 9.63 11.44 -11.70
CA SER A 13 9.68 10.21 -10.92
C SER A 13 10.26 10.59 -9.57
N GLU A 14 9.51 11.43 -8.85
CA GLU A 14 9.23 11.10 -7.48
C GLU A 14 8.61 9.69 -7.54
N ASP A 15 9.46 8.67 -7.47
CA ASP A 15 9.04 7.39 -6.93
C ASP A 15 8.77 7.61 -5.43
N VAL A 16 7.85 8.53 -5.14
CA VAL A 16 6.88 8.31 -4.10
C VAL A 16 5.90 7.37 -4.78
N THR A 17 6.31 6.11 -4.96
CA THR A 17 5.35 5.02 -5.03
C THR A 17 4.45 5.27 -3.83
N PRO A 18 3.16 5.61 -4.02
CA PRO A 18 2.26 5.73 -2.88
C PRO A 18 2.30 4.34 -2.24
N SER A 19 3.00 4.23 -1.12
CA SER A 19 3.32 3.02 -0.37
C SER A 19 2.34 1.93 -0.74
N THR A 20 2.69 1.04 -1.70
CA THR A 20 1.72 0.29 -2.52
C THR A 20 0.61 -0.23 -1.64
N CYS A 21 -0.50 0.51 -1.56
CA CYS A 21 -1.48 0.21 -0.55
C CYS A 21 -2.42 -0.81 -1.13
N GLN A 22 -1.88 -2.02 -1.17
CA GLN A 22 -2.49 -3.14 -1.79
C GLN A 22 -2.32 -4.33 -0.87
N ASP A 23 -3.41 -5.07 -0.76
CA ASP A 23 -3.42 -6.31 -0.03
C ASP A 23 -2.47 -7.31 -0.68
N LYS A 24 -1.59 -7.88 0.13
CA LYS A 24 -0.55 -8.84 -0.24
C LYS A 24 -1.22 -10.20 -0.44
N ALA A 25 -1.70 -10.43 -1.66
CA ALA A 25 -2.29 -11.68 -2.10
C ALA A 25 -1.24 -12.59 -2.77
N LEU A 26 -1.49 -13.90 -2.77
CA LEU A 26 -0.71 -14.80 -3.62
C LEU A 26 -1.13 -14.60 -5.08
N PRO A 27 -0.21 -14.71 -6.05
CA PRO A 27 -0.54 -14.51 -7.47
C PRO A 27 -1.56 -15.52 -8.01
N ASN A 28 -1.70 -16.69 -7.36
CA ASN A 28 -2.62 -17.75 -7.76
C ASN A 28 -3.81 -17.94 -6.79
N ALA A 29 -4.01 -17.02 -5.84
CA ALA A 29 -5.12 -17.11 -4.89
C ALA A 29 -5.76 -15.74 -4.64
N PRO A 30 -7.08 -15.68 -4.38
CA PRO A 30 -7.72 -14.44 -3.98
C PRO A 30 -7.05 -13.89 -2.71
N SER A 31 -7.01 -12.56 -2.57
CA SER A 31 -6.60 -11.91 -1.34
C SER A 31 -7.45 -12.44 -0.19
N GLN A 32 -6.81 -13.09 0.78
CA GLN A 32 -7.46 -13.56 2.01
C GLN A 32 -7.79 -12.42 2.98
N CYS A 33 -7.30 -11.21 2.71
CA CYS A 33 -7.55 -10.00 3.48
C CYS A 33 -9.04 -9.70 3.79
N PRO A 34 -10.00 -9.76 2.84
CA PRO A 34 -11.43 -9.62 3.14
C PRO A 34 -11.92 -10.60 4.21
N SER A 35 -11.47 -11.86 4.18
CA SER A 35 -11.82 -12.85 5.21
C SER A 35 -11.14 -12.56 6.55
N LEU A 36 -10.01 -11.84 6.53
CA LEU A 36 -9.23 -11.44 7.70
C LEU A 36 -9.56 -10.03 8.20
N ALA A 37 -10.56 -9.34 7.64
CA ALA A 37 -10.92 -7.98 8.03
C ALA A 37 -11.28 -7.84 9.52
N TYR A 38 -11.79 -8.92 10.14
CA TYR A 38 -12.04 -8.95 11.58
C TYR A 38 -10.75 -8.85 12.41
N LEU A 39 -9.60 -9.30 11.88
CA LEU A 39 -8.29 -9.21 12.53
C LEU A 39 -7.75 -7.78 12.57
N CYS A 40 -8.25 -6.86 11.74
CA CYS A 40 -7.88 -5.44 11.81
C CYS A 40 -8.20 -4.83 13.19
N ASN A 41 -9.25 -5.33 13.85
CA ASN A 41 -9.67 -4.90 15.19
C ASN A 41 -8.94 -5.65 16.31
N ASN A 42 -8.18 -6.70 15.98
CA ASN A 42 -7.43 -7.47 16.96
C ASN A 42 -6.02 -6.90 17.11
N SER A 43 -5.68 -6.45 18.32
CA SER A 43 -4.38 -5.80 18.60
C SER A 43 -3.18 -6.70 18.28
N LEU A 44 -3.31 -8.02 18.47
CA LEU A 44 -2.24 -8.99 18.19
C LEU A 44 -1.93 -9.11 16.69
N TYR A 45 -2.96 -8.98 15.86
CA TYR A 45 -2.83 -9.14 14.41
C TYR A 45 -2.71 -7.81 13.67
N ARG A 46 -2.74 -6.69 14.41
CA ARG A 46 -2.76 -5.34 13.86
C ARG A 46 -1.51 -5.04 13.03
N ASP A 47 -0.33 -5.42 13.52
CA ASP A 47 0.94 -5.24 12.81
C ASP A 47 1.03 -6.14 11.57
N LEU A 48 0.60 -7.40 11.69
CA LEU A 48 0.54 -8.34 10.56
C LEU A 48 -0.39 -7.83 9.47
N MET A 49 -1.59 -7.37 9.84
CA MET A 49 -2.57 -6.81 8.94
C MET A 49 -2.09 -5.51 8.30
N LYS A 50 -1.33 -4.68 9.01
CA LYS A 50 -0.72 -3.49 8.42
C LYS A 50 0.32 -3.83 7.36
N GLN A 51 1.04 -4.94 7.51
CA GLN A 51 2.04 -5.40 6.52
C GLN A 51 1.43 -6.18 5.35
N GLN A 52 0.43 -7.03 5.63
CA GLN A 52 -0.15 -7.94 4.65
C GLN A 52 -1.43 -7.40 4.01
N CYS A 53 -2.23 -6.63 4.74
CA CYS A 53 -3.54 -6.17 4.30
C CYS A 53 -3.80 -4.68 4.65
N PRO A 54 -2.87 -3.75 4.30
CA PRO A 54 -3.02 -2.35 4.68
C PRO A 54 -4.27 -1.71 4.09
N LYS A 55 -4.69 -2.15 2.90
CA LYS A 55 -5.87 -1.63 2.20
C LYS A 55 -7.17 -2.12 2.82
N THR A 56 -7.26 -3.41 3.15
CA THR A 56 -8.48 -3.95 3.79
C THR A 56 -8.72 -3.35 5.17
N CYS A 57 -7.66 -3.06 5.92
CA CYS A 57 -7.78 -2.45 7.24
C CYS A 57 -7.74 -0.91 7.25
N ALA A 58 -7.80 -0.26 6.07
CA ALA A 58 -7.74 1.20 5.92
C ALA A 58 -6.56 1.86 6.65
N TYR A 59 -5.38 1.21 6.62
CA TYR A 59 -4.12 1.79 7.11
C TYR A 59 -3.43 2.68 6.06
N CYS A 60 -3.97 2.68 4.85
CA CYS A 60 -3.98 3.78 3.90
C CYS A 60 -5.46 4.16 3.66
#